data_AF-A0A3E2MUC3-F1
#
_entry.id   AF-A0A3E2MUC3-F1
#
_cell.length_a   1.000
_cell.length_b   1.000
_cell.length_c   1.000
_cell.angle_alpha   90.00
_cell.angle_beta   90.00
_cell.angle_gamma   90.00
#
_symmetry.space_group_name_H-M   'P 1'
#
loop_
_entity.id
_entity.type
_entity.pdbx_description
1 polymer ?
#
loop_
_entity_poly.entity_id
_entity_poly.type
_entity_poly.pdbx_seq_one_letter_code
_entity_poly.pdbx_strand_id
1 'polypeptide(L)'
;MTLKKDQHEVGSRHTPPESTPRLRLKPKAPQSGYVDGAWWPHSADLTAELPDLLSVLSVRLGPISRVIYNVNEWSLPPSKFATGGRTVRLDGYRLQPVNTVEVLGLNRNKIVLLVVSPQAGSDQAHTIMMTAAEADNAAPVDSLLGAGAQESKPHI
;
A
#
# COMPACT_ATOMS: atom_id res chain seq x y z
N MET A 1 21.80 6.62 48.28
CA MET A 1 20.41 7.12 48.14
C MET A 1 19.94 6.81 46.74
N THR A 2 18.86 6.06 46.65
CA THR A 2 18.24 5.53 45.44
C THR A 2 17.46 6.63 44.72
N LEU A 3 17.64 6.81 43.41
CA LEU A 3 16.62 7.42 42.58
C LEU A 3 16.34 6.51 41.38
N LYS A 4 15.10 6.04 41.39
CA LYS A 4 14.50 5.00 40.57
C LYS A 4 13.62 5.73 39.55
N LYS A 5 13.78 5.35 38.28
CA LYS A 5 12.84 5.52 37.15
C LYS A 5 12.47 6.95 36.75
N ASP A 6 12.66 7.23 35.45
CA ASP A 6 11.47 7.35 34.61
C ASP A 6 11.77 6.82 33.19
N GLN A 7 11.15 5.69 32.87
CA GLN A 7 11.12 5.12 31.53
C GLN A 7 9.98 5.80 30.79
N HIS A 8 10.29 6.80 29.98
CA HIS A 8 9.36 7.28 28.96
C HIS A 8 9.64 6.57 27.63
N GLU A 9 9.11 5.35 27.51
CA GLU A 9 8.71 4.80 26.21
C GLU A 9 7.39 5.47 25.81
N VAL A 10 7.36 6.33 24.78
CA VAL A 10 6.34 6.32 23.71
C VAL A 10 6.90 7.14 22.54
N GLY A 11 7.51 6.44 21.60
CA GLY A 11 7.82 6.97 20.27
C GLY A 11 7.93 5.78 19.37
N SER A 12 6.89 5.49 18.59
CA SER A 12 6.97 4.45 17.57
C SER A 12 8.13 4.83 16.66
N ARG A 13 9.29 4.17 16.81
CA ARG A 13 10.44 4.39 15.94
C ARG A 13 10.02 3.92 14.55
N HIS A 14 9.54 4.85 13.74
CA HIS A 14 9.41 4.63 12.32
C HIS A 14 10.81 4.31 11.80
N THR A 15 11.01 3.06 11.39
CA THR A 15 12.15 2.71 10.56
C THR A 15 11.96 3.42 9.22
N PRO A 16 12.93 4.23 8.75
CA PRO A 16 12.88 4.76 7.39
C PRO A 16 12.82 3.60 6.39
N PRO A 17 12.14 3.77 5.23
CA PRO A 17 12.17 2.75 4.21
C PRO A 17 13.59 2.59 3.65
N GLU A 18 14.03 1.35 3.45
CA GLU A 18 15.32 1.01 2.87
C GLU A 18 15.32 1.28 1.35
N SER A 19 14.17 1.05 0.69
CA SER A 19 13.90 1.47 -0.69
C SER A 19 12.66 2.36 -0.75
N THR A 20 12.71 3.44 -1.54
CA THR A 20 11.55 4.33 -1.67
C THR A 20 10.43 3.59 -2.41
N PRO A 21 9.29 3.29 -1.76
CA PRO A 21 8.20 2.57 -2.42
C PRO A 21 7.62 3.44 -3.53
N ARG A 22 7.40 2.86 -4.71
CA ARG A 22 6.71 3.52 -5.82
C ARG A 22 5.24 3.64 -5.49
N LEU A 23 4.89 4.69 -4.75
CA LEU A 23 3.58 4.92 -4.16
C LEU A 23 3.04 6.29 -4.58
N ARG A 24 1.79 6.33 -5.03
CA ARG A 24 1.03 7.55 -5.29
C ARG A 24 -0.27 7.49 -4.52
N LEU A 25 -0.52 8.49 -3.69
CA LEU A 25 -1.73 8.59 -2.87
C LEU A 25 -2.52 9.81 -3.29
N LYS A 26 -3.85 9.70 -3.22
CA LYS A 26 -4.73 10.86 -3.31
C LYS A 26 -4.40 11.88 -2.20
N PRO A 27 -4.65 13.18 -2.45
CA PRO A 27 -4.61 14.19 -1.40
C PRO A 27 -5.52 13.81 -0.23
N LYS A 28 -5.22 14.31 0.97
CA LYS A 28 -6.04 14.03 2.16
C LYS A 28 -7.38 14.79 2.05
N ALA A 29 -8.35 14.15 1.42
CA ALA A 29 -9.73 14.58 1.25
C ALA A 29 -10.67 13.49 1.79
N PRO A 30 -12.00 13.72 1.90
CA PRO A 30 -12.94 12.64 2.17
C PRO A 30 -12.69 11.48 1.20
N GLN A 31 -12.64 10.24 1.70
CA GLN A 31 -12.41 9.08 0.85
C GLN A 31 -13.52 9.00 -0.20
N SER A 32 -13.13 9.18 -1.47
CA SER A 32 -14.02 9.05 -2.62
C SER A 32 -13.47 7.96 -3.53
N GLY A 33 -14.37 7.11 -4.05
CA GLY A 33 -14.01 6.03 -4.96
C GLY A 33 -13.60 4.71 -4.30
N TYR A 34 -13.09 3.80 -5.14
CA TYR A 34 -12.74 2.41 -4.74
C TYR A 34 -11.33 2.28 -4.16
N VAL A 35 -10.42 3.20 -4.47
CA VAL A 35 -9.02 3.19 -4.03
C VAL A 35 -8.59 4.58 -3.57
N ASP A 36 -7.68 4.62 -2.60
CA ASP A 36 -7.05 5.83 -2.05
C ASP A 36 -5.73 6.19 -2.75
N GLY A 37 -5.28 5.34 -3.68
CA GLY A 37 -4.06 5.52 -4.45
C GLY A 37 -3.61 4.24 -5.15
N ALA A 38 -2.39 4.27 -5.66
CA ALA A 38 -1.75 3.15 -6.34
C ALA A 38 -0.32 2.93 -5.86
N TRP A 39 0.08 1.66 -5.87
CA TRP A 39 1.38 1.19 -5.48
C TRP A 39 1.93 0.23 -6.53
N TRP A 40 3.17 0.45 -6.94
CA TRP A 40 3.89 -0.40 -7.90
C TRP A 40 5.03 -1.15 -7.19
N PRO A 41 4.78 -2.37 -6.66
CA PRO A 41 5.81 -3.19 -6.02
C PRO A 41 7.01 -3.42 -6.94
N HIS A 42 8.21 -3.55 -6.36
CA HIS A 42 9.41 -3.96 -7.10
C HIS A 42 9.41 -5.46 -7.42
N SER A 43 8.74 -6.27 -6.60
CA SER A 43 8.69 -7.73 -6.71
C SER A 43 7.32 -8.31 -6.35
N ALA A 44 7.10 -9.59 -6.65
CA ALA A 44 5.90 -10.32 -6.21
C ALA A 44 6.03 -10.92 -4.79
N ASP A 45 7.08 -10.57 -4.05
CA ASP A 45 7.26 -10.94 -2.65
C ASP A 45 6.68 -9.85 -1.74
N LEU A 46 5.48 -10.11 -1.22
CA LEU A 46 4.80 -9.15 -0.37
C LEU A 46 5.62 -8.82 0.89
N THR A 47 6.33 -9.79 1.46
CA THR A 47 7.07 -9.57 2.72
C THR A 47 8.30 -8.70 2.55
N ALA A 48 8.92 -8.75 1.38
CA ALA A 48 10.04 -7.87 1.04
C ALA A 48 9.59 -6.42 0.88
N GLU A 49 8.40 -6.19 0.32
CA GLU A 49 7.92 -4.84 0.02
C GLU A 49 7.19 -4.15 1.19
N LEU A 50 6.57 -4.93 2.08
CA LEU A 50 5.75 -4.39 3.16
C LEU A 50 6.51 -3.46 4.12
N PRO A 51 7.76 -3.73 4.57
CA PRO A 51 8.46 -2.82 5.45
C PRO A 51 8.48 -1.38 4.95
N ASP A 52 8.82 -1.18 3.68
CA ASP A 52 8.97 0.14 3.08
C ASP A 52 7.60 0.80 2.87
N LEU A 53 6.64 0.04 2.34
CA LEU A 53 5.27 0.51 2.14
C LEU A 53 4.64 0.96 3.48
N LEU A 54 4.73 0.12 4.51
CA LEU A 54 4.12 0.37 5.81
C LEU A 54 4.81 1.52 6.55
N SER A 55 6.12 1.71 6.37
CA SER A 55 6.86 2.85 6.95
C SER A 55 6.36 4.19 6.44
N VAL A 56 5.99 4.28 5.15
CA VAL A 56 5.41 5.48 4.55
C VAL A 56 3.94 5.66 4.94
N LEU A 57 3.13 4.59 4.87
CA LEU A 57 1.69 4.68 5.16
C LEU A 57 1.39 4.99 6.62
N SER A 58 2.25 4.55 7.54
CA SER A 58 2.09 4.83 8.98
C SER A 58 2.19 6.32 9.31
N VAL A 59 2.76 7.16 8.44
CA VAL A 59 2.73 8.63 8.62
C VAL A 59 1.29 9.16 8.54
N ARG A 60 0.45 8.56 7.68
CA ARG A 60 -0.96 8.95 7.52
C ARG A 60 -1.91 8.15 8.41
N LEU A 61 -1.68 6.84 8.55
CA LEU A 61 -2.55 5.92 9.30
C LEU A 61 -2.18 5.80 10.78
N GLY A 62 -0.99 6.23 11.18
CA GLY A 62 -0.42 5.87 12.47
C GLY A 62 -0.01 4.39 12.51
N PRO A 63 0.06 3.78 13.71
CA PRO A 63 0.42 2.37 13.86
C PRO A 63 -0.46 1.43 13.04
N ILE A 64 0.16 0.57 12.24
CA ILE A 64 -0.53 -0.38 11.36
C ILE A 64 -0.76 -1.70 12.09
N SER A 65 -1.94 -2.28 11.89
CA SER A 65 -2.38 -3.49 12.57
C SER A 65 -2.56 -4.69 11.63
N ARG A 66 -2.99 -4.42 10.39
CA ARG A 66 -3.40 -5.46 9.44
C ARG A 66 -3.19 -5.00 8.01
N VAL A 67 -2.79 -5.95 7.18
CA VAL A 67 -2.76 -5.85 5.73
C VAL A 67 -3.64 -6.96 5.17
N ILE A 68 -4.55 -6.59 4.28
CA ILE A 68 -5.50 -7.50 3.65
C ILE A 68 -5.21 -7.50 2.15
N TYR A 69 -5.13 -8.68 1.54
CA TYR A 69 -4.72 -8.84 0.14
C TYR A 69 -5.36 -10.08 -0.50
N ASN A 70 -5.32 -10.15 -1.84
CA ASN A 70 -5.70 -11.37 -2.56
C ASN A 70 -4.55 -12.39 -2.55
N VAL A 71 -4.78 -13.59 -2.00
CA VAL A 71 -3.73 -14.63 -1.89
C VAL A 71 -3.22 -15.16 -3.23
N ASN A 72 -3.97 -15.01 -4.30
CA ASN A 72 -3.59 -15.53 -5.61
C ASN A 72 -2.56 -14.63 -6.33
N GLU A 73 -2.27 -13.44 -5.79
CA GLU A 73 -1.42 -12.44 -6.46
C GLU A 73 -0.01 -12.32 -5.87
N TRP A 74 0.21 -12.93 -4.70
CA TRP A 74 1.47 -12.84 -3.97
C TRP A 74 2.03 -14.23 -3.71
N SER A 75 3.35 -14.33 -3.74
CA SER A 75 4.04 -15.56 -3.33
C SER A 75 3.71 -15.83 -1.86
N LEU A 76 3.27 -17.07 -1.54
CA LEU A 76 2.71 -17.53 -0.26
C LEU A 76 3.30 -16.82 0.98
N PRO A 77 2.69 -15.72 1.45
CA PRO A 77 3.24 -14.97 2.56
C PRO A 77 2.97 -15.70 3.89
N PRO A 78 3.82 -15.50 4.91
CA PRO A 78 3.50 -15.94 6.27
C PRO A 78 2.25 -15.20 6.77
N SER A 79 1.46 -15.87 7.63
CA SER A 79 0.21 -15.29 8.18
C SER A 79 0.43 -14.09 9.12
N LYS A 80 1.65 -13.90 9.61
CA LYS A 80 2.05 -12.77 10.45
C LYS A 80 3.45 -12.32 10.05
N PHE A 81 3.65 -11.01 10.08
CA PHE A 81 4.91 -10.38 9.69
C PHE A 81 5.31 -9.35 10.74
N ALA A 82 6.57 -9.39 11.17
CA ALA A 82 7.10 -8.41 12.11
C ALA A 82 7.88 -7.34 11.35
N THR A 83 7.52 -6.06 11.55
CA THR A 83 8.23 -4.92 10.96
C THR A 83 8.17 -3.71 11.89
N GLY A 84 9.24 -2.91 11.92
CA GLY A 84 9.31 -1.71 12.77
C GLY A 84 9.05 -2.00 14.27
N GLY A 85 9.45 -3.18 14.75
CA GLY A 85 9.20 -3.63 16.13
C GLY A 85 7.73 -3.99 16.44
N ARG A 86 6.88 -4.15 15.42
CA ARG A 86 5.46 -4.49 15.57
C ARG A 86 5.07 -5.69 14.72
N THR A 87 4.14 -6.48 15.25
CA THR A 87 3.53 -7.59 14.50
C THR A 87 2.34 -7.07 13.72
N VAL A 88 2.45 -7.13 12.40
CA VAL A 88 1.38 -6.83 11.45
C VAL A 88 0.76 -8.15 11.01
N ARG A 89 -0.58 -8.21 11.03
CA ARG A 89 -1.32 -9.37 10.54
C ARG A 89 -1.43 -9.32 9.02
N LEU A 90 -1.08 -10.42 8.36
CA LEU A 90 -1.26 -10.59 6.92
C LEU A 90 -2.48 -11.48 6.71
N ASP A 91 -3.60 -10.87 6.37
CA ASP A 91 -4.86 -11.57 6.16
C ASP A 91 -5.12 -11.70 4.66
N GLY A 92 -4.69 -12.82 4.08
CA GLY A 92 -4.95 -13.13 2.69
C GLY A 92 -6.32 -13.78 2.49
N TYR A 93 -7.13 -13.24 1.56
CA TYR A 93 -8.43 -13.81 1.17
C TYR A 93 -8.52 -14.06 -0.33
N ARG A 94 -9.09 -15.19 -0.75
CA ARG A 94 -9.31 -15.49 -2.18
C ARG A 94 -10.38 -14.61 -2.83
N LEU A 95 -11.33 -14.13 -2.05
CA LEU A 95 -12.46 -13.31 -2.50
C LEU A 95 -12.17 -11.80 -2.49
N GLN A 96 -10.99 -11.38 -2.04
CA GLN A 96 -10.64 -9.97 -2.14
C GLN A 96 -10.47 -9.57 -3.61
N PRO A 97 -10.78 -8.32 -3.99
CA PRO A 97 -10.50 -7.84 -5.32
C PRO A 97 -9.03 -8.06 -5.69
N VAL A 98 -8.81 -8.58 -6.89
CA VAL A 98 -7.47 -8.67 -7.48
C VAL A 98 -6.89 -7.27 -7.67
N ASN A 99 -5.57 -7.17 -7.72
CA ASN A 99 -4.81 -5.93 -7.82
C ASN A 99 -5.13 -4.93 -6.70
N THR A 100 -5.48 -5.41 -5.50
CA THR A 100 -5.73 -4.52 -4.35
C THR A 100 -5.05 -4.99 -3.07
N VAL A 101 -4.60 -4.01 -2.30
CA VAL A 101 -4.11 -4.19 -0.93
C VAL A 101 -4.78 -3.16 -0.03
N GLU A 102 -5.38 -3.62 1.06
CA GLU A 102 -5.99 -2.78 2.08
C GLU A 102 -5.12 -2.78 3.34
N VAL A 103 -4.75 -1.59 3.79
CA VAL A 103 -3.90 -1.37 4.97
C VAL A 103 -4.72 -0.71 6.06
N LEU A 104 -4.79 -1.33 7.24
CA LEU A 104 -5.61 -0.90 8.36
C LEU A 104 -4.77 -0.44 9.55
N GLY A 105 -4.94 0.83 9.93
CA GLY A 105 -4.39 1.41 11.16
C GLY A 105 -5.14 0.95 12.42
N LEU A 106 -4.48 1.04 13.58
CA LEU A 106 -5.10 0.75 14.88
C LEU A 106 -6.27 1.70 15.21
N ASN A 107 -6.29 2.88 14.61
CA ASN A 107 -7.37 3.86 14.72
C ASN A 107 -8.60 3.52 13.86
N ARG A 108 -8.63 2.36 13.20
CA ARG A 108 -9.66 1.91 12.24
C ARG A 108 -9.71 2.71 10.93
N ASN A 109 -8.76 3.62 10.71
CA ASN A 109 -8.60 4.23 9.40
C ASN A 109 -7.95 3.21 8.47
N LYS A 110 -8.37 3.23 7.21
CA LYS A 110 -7.84 2.35 6.18
C LYS A 110 -7.38 3.12 4.95
N ILE A 111 -6.42 2.56 4.25
CA ILE A 111 -6.02 2.97 2.91
C ILE A 111 -6.14 1.74 2.01
N VAL A 112 -6.90 1.86 0.93
CA VAL A 112 -7.00 0.84 -0.13
C VAL A 112 -6.13 1.27 -1.30
N LEU A 113 -5.20 0.42 -1.72
CA LEU A 113 -4.28 0.68 -2.80
C LEU A 113 -4.56 -0.23 -3.98
N LEU A 114 -4.55 0.34 -5.18
CA LEU A 114 -4.38 -0.41 -6.41
C LEU A 114 -2.94 -0.91 -6.51
N VAL A 115 -2.76 -2.20 -6.73
CA VAL A 115 -1.46 -2.82 -6.98
C VAL A 115 -1.24 -2.92 -8.47
N VAL A 116 -0.16 -2.31 -8.96
CA VAL A 116 0.28 -2.49 -10.35
C VAL A 116 1.23 -3.67 -10.40
N SER A 117 1.04 -4.59 -11.35
CA SER A 117 1.94 -5.74 -11.50
C SER A 117 3.41 -5.30 -11.58
N PRO A 118 4.35 -5.97 -10.87
CA PRO A 118 5.77 -5.63 -10.93
C PRO A 118 6.34 -5.82 -12.35
N GLN A 119 5.69 -6.63 -13.19
CA GLN A 119 6.05 -6.88 -14.59
C GLN A 119 5.39 -5.91 -15.59
N ALA A 120 4.56 -4.98 -15.12
CA ALA A 120 3.95 -3.98 -15.99
C ALA A 120 5.02 -3.08 -16.62
N GLY A 121 4.82 -2.70 -17.88
CA GLY A 121 5.70 -1.75 -18.57
C GLY A 121 5.69 -0.40 -17.84
N SER A 122 6.82 0.30 -17.82
CA SER A 122 6.98 1.55 -17.04
C SER A 122 5.94 2.60 -17.40
N ASP A 123 5.63 2.79 -18.68
CA ASP A 123 4.66 3.78 -19.15
C ASP A 123 3.25 3.42 -18.71
N GLN A 124 2.87 2.16 -18.87
CA GLN A 124 1.58 1.63 -18.40
C GLN A 124 1.44 1.80 -16.88
N ALA A 125 2.47 1.42 -16.11
CA ALA A 125 2.47 1.55 -14.67
C ALA A 125 2.35 3.02 -14.23
N HIS A 126 3.06 3.92 -14.93
CA HIS A 126 2.98 5.35 -14.67
C HIS A 126 1.57 5.90 -14.88
N THR A 127 0.95 5.59 -16.03
CA THR A 127 -0.41 6.05 -16.36
C THR A 127 -1.44 5.53 -15.35
N ILE A 128 -1.36 4.24 -14.98
CA ILE A 128 -2.25 3.65 -13.97
C ILE A 128 -2.08 4.36 -12.61
N MET A 129 -0.82 4.57 -12.18
CA MET A 129 -0.52 5.19 -10.90
C MET A 129 -0.98 6.65 -10.82
N MET A 130 -0.82 7.42 -11.90
CA MET A 130 -1.28 8.81 -11.97
C MET A 130 -2.80 8.88 -11.93
N THR A 131 -3.46 8.08 -12.76
CA THR A 131 -4.93 8.02 -12.85
C THR A 131 -5.56 7.64 -11.51
N ALA A 132 -5.02 6.63 -10.81
CA ALA A 132 -5.54 6.18 -9.51
C ALA A 132 -5.32 7.19 -8.36
N ALA A 133 -4.37 8.12 -8.51
CA ALA A 133 -4.04 9.12 -7.49
C ALA A 133 -4.77 10.46 -7.69
N GLU A 134 -5.57 10.60 -8.75
CA GLU A 134 -6.43 11.77 -8.98
C GLU A 134 -7.50 11.89 -7.88
N ALA A 135 -7.66 13.10 -7.32
CA ALA A 135 -8.46 13.33 -6.12
C ALA A 135 -9.94 12.93 -6.27
N ASP A 136 -10.51 13.14 -7.47
CA ASP A 136 -11.93 12.90 -7.74
C ASP A 136 -12.20 11.56 -8.44
N ASN A 137 -11.17 10.73 -8.63
CA ASN A 137 -11.31 9.52 -9.41
C ASN A 137 -12.03 8.41 -8.60
N ALA A 138 -13.25 8.09 -9.02
CA ALA A 138 -14.07 7.03 -8.44
C ALA A 138 -14.16 5.77 -9.31
N ALA A 139 -13.27 5.62 -10.31
CA ALA A 139 -13.29 4.47 -11.20
C ALA A 139 -13.02 3.15 -10.46
N PRO A 140 -13.65 2.05 -10.91
CA PRO A 140 -13.34 0.72 -10.40
C PRO A 140 -11.94 0.28 -10.82
N VAL A 141 -11.37 -0.66 -10.07
CA VAL A 141 -10.01 -1.19 -10.25
C VAL A 141 -9.74 -1.66 -11.68
N ASP A 142 -10.67 -2.38 -12.30
CA ASP A 142 -10.50 -2.89 -13.67
C ASP A 142 -10.38 -1.76 -14.71
N SER A 143 -11.11 -0.66 -14.53
CA SER A 143 -11.01 0.52 -15.40
C SER A 143 -9.69 1.26 -15.21
N LEU A 144 -9.17 1.32 -13.98
CA LEU A 144 -7.87 1.92 -13.71
C LEU A 144 -6.74 1.11 -14.35
N LEU A 145 -6.81 -0.22 -14.30
CA LEU A 145 -5.86 -1.10 -14.98
C LEU A 145 -5.95 -0.99 -16.51
N GLY A 146 -7.17 -0.84 -17.03
CA GLY A 146 -7.42 -0.62 -18.46
C GLY A 146 -6.92 0.74 -18.98
N ALA A 147 -6.83 1.77 -18.14
CA ALA A 147 -6.38 3.11 -18.54
C ALA A 147 -4.93 3.10 -19.08
N GLY A 148 -4.07 2.24 -18.53
CA GLY A 148 -2.70 2.07 -19.03
C GLY A 148 -2.59 1.42 -20.42
N ALA A 149 -3.67 0.87 -20.97
CA ALA A 149 -3.71 0.33 -22.33
C ALA A 149 -4.09 1.39 -23.40
N GLN A 150 -4.46 2.61 -23.00
CA GLN A 150 -5.09 3.59 -23.89
C GLN A 150 -4.13 4.65 -24.47
N GLU A 151 -2.81 4.51 -24.26
CA GLU A 151 -1.80 5.42 -24.80
C GLU A 151 -1.00 4.80 -25.95
N SER A 152 -1.73 4.31 -26.95
CA SER A 152 -1.18 3.99 -28.28
C SER A 152 -2.03 4.69 -29.33
N LYS A 153 -1.95 6.03 -29.40
CA LYS A 153 -2.39 6.76 -30.59
C LYS A 153 -1.20 6.92 -31.53
N PRO A 154 -1.10 6.16 -32.64
CA PRO A 154 -0.23 6.56 -33.73
C PRO A 154 -0.82 7.83 -34.36
N HIS A 155 -0.05 8.91 -34.32
CA HIS A 155 -0.34 10.12 -35.07
C HIS A 155 0.33 9.98 -36.43
N ILE A 156 -0.44 9.62 -37.47
CA ILE A 156 -0.17 9.97 -38.88
C ILE A 156 -1.52 10.27 -39.53
#